data_AF-A0A6P8WLE8-F1
#
_entry.id   AF-A0A6P8WLE8-F1
#
_cell.length_a   1.000
_cell.length_b   1.000
_cell.length_c   1.000
_cell.angle_alpha   90.00
_cell.angle_beta   90.00
_cell.angle_gamma   90.00
#
_symmetry.space_group_name_H-M   'P 1'
#
loop_
_entity.id
_entity.type
_entity.pdbx_description
1 polymer ?
#
loop_
_entity_poly.entity_id
_entity_poly.type
_entity_poly.pdbx_seq_one_letter_code
_entity_poly.pdbx_strand_id
1 'polypeptide(L)'
;MTETSIDVSGEMEVPPRAAGGQTTKWDLQNIPSLQNLPSPLELIHTVRRSLRPWTVFFNIGNFKTAVSMQRLNNRIMRNLSYFQSNYIFVFIVLMIYCLITSPLTLFVVAGVAYGCHRIRTKNSNVTLLGHTISPKQQIVGINLCAAPLLFLVGAGAVLFWTLGASCFVIFMHAIFYNIDAIVTEENEGFMSQVV
;
A
#
# COMPACT_ATOMS: atom_id res chain seq x y z
N MET A 1 -44.18 -46.45 -41.52
CA MET A 1 -43.04 -46.09 -40.64
C MET A 1 -41.81 -46.23 -41.50
N THR A 2 -41.29 -45.12 -41.98
CA THR A 2 -40.19 -45.07 -42.96
C THR A 2 -38.98 -44.54 -42.22
N GLU A 3 -37.96 -45.37 -42.02
CA GLU A 3 -36.75 -44.98 -41.30
C GLU A 3 -35.92 -44.03 -42.16
N THR A 4 -35.73 -42.80 -41.69
CA THR A 4 -34.78 -41.85 -42.26
C THR A 4 -33.44 -42.02 -41.56
N SER A 5 -32.51 -42.70 -42.20
CA SER A 5 -31.11 -42.79 -41.77
C SER A 5 -30.44 -41.43 -41.95
N ILE A 6 -30.19 -40.73 -40.84
CA ILE A 6 -29.40 -39.50 -40.83
C ILE A 6 -27.92 -39.91 -40.75
N ASP A 7 -27.18 -39.65 -41.81
CA ASP A 7 -25.73 -39.83 -41.85
C ASP A 7 -25.08 -38.71 -41.01
N VAL A 8 -24.57 -39.08 -39.83
CA VAL A 8 -23.86 -38.18 -38.90
C VAL A 8 -22.37 -38.34 -39.13
N SER A 9 -21.92 -38.02 -40.34
CA SER A 9 -20.52 -37.85 -40.67
C SER A 9 -20.22 -36.36 -40.63
N GLY A 10 -19.84 -35.86 -39.45
CA GLY A 10 -19.34 -34.50 -39.31
C GLY A 10 -17.84 -34.48 -39.60
N GLU A 11 -17.41 -33.80 -40.65
CA GLU A 11 -16.01 -33.40 -40.81
C GLU A 11 -15.58 -32.54 -39.61
N MET A 12 -14.90 -33.17 -38.66
CA MET A 12 -14.24 -32.49 -37.57
C MET A 12 -12.89 -31.98 -38.06
N GLU A 13 -12.84 -30.73 -38.51
CA GLU A 13 -11.58 -30.05 -38.80
C GLU A 13 -10.81 -29.85 -37.49
N VAL A 14 -9.75 -30.63 -37.31
CA VAL A 14 -8.89 -30.56 -36.14
C VAL A 14 -8.02 -29.31 -36.27
N PRO A 15 -8.09 -28.31 -35.37
CA PRO A 15 -7.22 -27.14 -35.45
C PRO A 15 -5.76 -27.59 -35.35
N PRO A 16 -4.84 -26.93 -36.09
CA PRO A 16 -3.45 -27.34 -36.11
C PRO A 16 -2.88 -27.34 -34.69
N ARG A 17 -2.39 -28.52 -34.30
CA ARG A 17 -1.71 -28.75 -33.03
C ARG A 17 -0.52 -27.80 -32.94
N ALA A 18 -0.61 -26.79 -32.09
CA ALA A 18 0.50 -25.92 -31.73
C ALA A 18 1.59 -26.77 -31.05
N ALA A 19 2.51 -27.30 -31.86
CA ALA A 19 3.77 -27.85 -31.40
C ALA A 19 4.62 -26.68 -30.91
N GLY A 20 4.73 -26.52 -29.59
CA GLY A 20 5.61 -25.52 -28.99
C GLY A 20 5.17 -25.18 -27.59
N GLY A 21 5.81 -25.80 -26.60
CA GLY A 21 5.68 -25.40 -25.21
C GLY A 21 6.03 -23.92 -25.08
N GLN A 22 5.02 -23.09 -24.86
CA GLN A 22 5.21 -21.71 -24.44
C GLN A 22 5.74 -21.74 -23.01
N THR A 23 7.06 -21.83 -22.89
CA THR A 23 7.74 -21.36 -21.70
C THR A 23 7.33 -19.90 -21.53
N THR A 24 6.65 -19.58 -20.44
CA THR A 24 6.37 -18.22 -19.97
C THR A 24 7.71 -17.51 -19.72
N LYS A 25 8.33 -17.01 -20.79
CA LYS A 25 9.41 -16.05 -20.71
C LYS A 25 8.78 -14.74 -20.28
N TRP A 26 8.99 -14.38 -19.02
CA TRP A 26 8.73 -13.04 -18.52
C TRP A 26 9.33 -12.05 -19.51
N ASP A 27 8.47 -11.30 -20.18
CA ASP A 27 8.82 -10.36 -21.24
C ASP A 27 9.53 -9.15 -20.63
N LEU A 28 10.82 -9.33 -20.33
CA LEU A 28 11.71 -8.35 -19.71
C LEU A 28 12.02 -7.17 -20.64
N GLN A 29 11.56 -7.21 -21.89
CA GLN A 29 11.76 -6.14 -22.88
C GLN A 29 10.75 -5.00 -22.69
N ASN A 30 9.64 -5.25 -21.99
CA ASN A 30 8.62 -4.25 -21.65
C ASN A 30 8.81 -3.65 -20.24
N ILE A 31 10.00 -3.74 -19.65
CA ILE A 31 10.30 -2.98 -18.44
C ILE A 31 10.43 -1.50 -18.85
N PRO A 32 9.57 -0.59 -18.36
CA PRO A 32 9.68 0.82 -18.67
C PRO A 32 11.07 1.32 -18.28
N SER A 33 11.75 1.94 -19.25
CA SER A 33 13.09 2.46 -19.07
C SER A 33 13.11 3.48 -17.92
N LEU A 34 13.96 3.23 -16.90
CA LEU A 34 14.17 4.11 -15.74
C LEU A 34 14.78 5.48 -16.10
N GLN A 35 14.94 5.75 -17.40
CA GLN A 35 15.49 6.98 -17.95
C GLN A 35 14.49 8.14 -17.90
N ASN A 36 13.18 7.86 -17.83
CA ASN A 36 12.11 8.85 -17.68
C ASN A 36 11.55 8.91 -16.25
N LEU A 37 12.40 8.67 -15.24
CA LEU A 37 11.98 8.94 -13.87
C LEU A 37 11.98 10.45 -13.65
N PRO A 38 10.86 11.05 -13.19
CA PRO A 38 10.84 12.46 -12.84
C PRO A 38 11.91 12.73 -11.78
N SER A 39 12.56 13.89 -11.89
CA SER A 39 13.61 14.26 -10.95
C SER A 39 13.10 14.18 -9.50
N PRO A 40 13.94 13.87 -8.50
CA PRO A 40 13.48 13.78 -7.11
C PRO A 40 12.74 15.04 -6.62
N LEU A 41 13.12 16.21 -7.14
CA LEU A 41 12.42 17.46 -6.86
C LEU A 41 11.04 17.51 -7.51
N GLU A 42 10.89 17.09 -8.76
CA GLU A 42 9.58 16.98 -9.39
C GLU A 42 8.68 15.94 -8.72
N LEU A 43 9.26 14.84 -8.22
CA LEU A 43 8.54 13.85 -7.44
C LEU A 43 8.08 14.45 -6.09
N ILE A 44 8.92 15.25 -5.43
CA ILE A 44 8.54 16.01 -4.22
C ILE A 44 7.46 17.05 -4.55
N HIS A 45 7.54 17.75 -5.67
CA HIS A 45 6.52 18.72 -6.10
C HIS A 45 5.19 18.03 -6.43
N THR A 46 5.24 16.85 -7.05
CA THR A 46 4.07 16.04 -7.38
C THR A 46 3.43 15.50 -6.11
N VAL A 47 4.22 14.90 -5.20
CA VAL A 47 3.76 14.44 -3.88
C VAL A 47 3.19 15.60 -3.08
N ARG A 48 3.84 16.77 -3.10
CA ARG A 48 3.35 17.99 -2.44
C ARG A 48 2.04 18.50 -3.04
N ARG A 49 1.84 18.39 -4.35
CA ARG A 49 0.57 18.72 -5.02
C ARG A 49 -0.54 17.70 -4.73
N SER A 50 -0.18 16.43 -4.53
CA SER A 50 -1.11 15.38 -4.10
C SER A 50 -1.52 15.52 -2.63
N LEU A 51 -0.68 16.11 -1.79
CA LEU A 51 -1.01 16.42 -0.41
C LEU A 51 -1.94 17.64 -0.36
N ARG A 52 -3.11 17.47 0.27
CA ARG A 52 -4.01 18.60 0.52
C ARG A 52 -3.34 19.57 1.49
N PRO A 53 -3.57 20.90 1.35
CA PRO A 53 -2.94 21.90 2.18
C PRO A 53 -3.16 21.60 3.67
N TRP A 54 -2.07 21.48 4.43
CA TRP A 54 -2.11 21.20 5.87
C TRP A 54 -2.86 22.27 6.67
N THR A 55 -2.91 23.50 6.16
CA THR A 55 -3.70 24.61 6.72
C THR A 55 -5.20 24.30 6.72
N VAL A 56 -5.70 23.59 5.71
CA VAL A 56 -7.10 23.16 5.63
C VAL A 56 -7.34 21.99 6.57
N PHE A 57 -6.39 21.06 6.66
CA PHE A 57 -6.47 19.91 7.58
C PHE A 57 -6.54 20.36 9.04
N PHE A 58 -5.66 21.25 9.49
CA PHE A 58 -5.64 21.75 10.87
C PHE A 58 -6.55 22.95 11.14
N ASN A 59 -7.55 23.23 10.29
CA ASN A 59 -8.47 24.33 10.54
C ASN A 59 -9.48 23.97 11.66
N ILE A 60 -9.11 24.31 12.89
CA ILE A 60 -9.89 24.03 14.12
C ILE A 60 -11.27 24.72 14.09
N GLY A 61 -11.44 25.79 13.30
CA GLY A 61 -12.72 26.48 13.13
C GLY A 61 -13.80 25.66 12.43
N ASN A 62 -13.42 24.59 11.72
CA ASN A 62 -14.36 23.70 11.03
C ASN A 62 -14.82 22.50 11.87
N PHE A 63 -14.43 22.42 13.14
CA PHE A 63 -14.86 21.31 14.00
C PHE A 63 -16.30 21.54 14.46
N LYS A 64 -17.24 20.69 14.00
CA LYS A 64 -18.66 20.75 14.38
C LYS A 64 -19.22 19.34 14.57
N THR A 65 -19.96 19.13 15.65
CA THR A 65 -20.66 17.88 15.90
C THR A 65 -21.80 17.66 14.89
N ALA A 66 -22.01 16.42 14.48
CA ALA A 66 -23.10 16.06 13.58
C ALA A 66 -24.42 15.93 14.36
N VAL A 67 -25.50 16.48 13.81
CA VAL A 67 -26.84 16.47 14.42
C VAL A 67 -27.54 15.11 14.25
N SER A 68 -27.09 14.27 13.31
CA SER A 68 -27.70 12.98 12.97
C SER A 68 -26.66 11.94 12.55
N MET A 69 -26.91 10.66 12.86
CA MET A 69 -26.02 9.52 12.56
C MET A 69 -25.80 9.31 11.05
N GLN A 70 -26.84 9.50 10.21
CA GLN A 70 -26.68 9.41 8.75
C GLN A 70 -25.75 10.50 8.21
N ARG A 71 -25.91 11.74 8.72
CA ARG A 71 -25.02 12.86 8.34
C ARG A 71 -23.60 12.62 8.83
N LEU A 72 -23.43 12.02 10.00
CA LEU A 72 -22.12 11.66 10.53
C LEU A 72 -21.42 10.66 9.62
N ASN A 73 -22.08 9.58 9.20
CA ASN A 73 -21.47 8.59 8.31
C ASN A 73 -21.04 9.20 6.97
N ASN A 74 -21.90 10.03 6.36
CA ASN A 74 -21.56 10.74 5.13
C ASN A 74 -20.35 11.68 5.30
N ARG A 75 -20.24 12.36 6.44
CA ARG A 75 -19.07 13.19 6.77
C ARG A 75 -17.81 12.36 6.89
N ILE A 76 -17.85 11.24 7.61
CA ILE A 76 -16.71 10.33 7.75
C ILE A 76 -16.22 9.88 6.38
N MET A 77 -17.11 9.35 5.53
CA MET A 77 -16.73 8.87 4.19
C MET A 77 -16.12 9.98 3.33
N ARG A 78 -16.72 11.18 3.33
CA ARG A 78 -16.19 12.33 2.59
C ARG A 78 -14.85 12.80 3.14
N ASN A 79 -14.68 12.89 4.46
CA ASN A 79 -13.43 13.27 5.09
C ASN A 79 -12.31 12.26 4.80
N LEU A 80 -12.60 10.95 4.86
CA LEU A 80 -11.65 9.88 4.54
C LEU A 80 -11.14 9.99 3.11
N SER A 81 -12.05 10.23 2.15
CA SER A 81 -11.70 10.41 0.74
C SER A 81 -10.93 11.72 0.50
N TYR A 82 -11.39 12.82 1.12
CA TYR A 82 -10.82 14.14 0.90
C TYR A 82 -9.41 14.30 1.49
N PHE A 83 -9.15 13.76 2.69
CA PHE A 83 -7.87 13.86 3.40
C PHE A 83 -7.04 12.57 3.40
N GLN A 84 -7.30 11.64 2.49
CA GLN A 84 -6.64 10.33 2.44
C GLN A 84 -5.11 10.42 2.54
N SER A 85 -4.47 11.28 1.74
CA SER A 85 -3.01 11.43 1.73
C SER A 85 -2.48 12.00 3.05
N ASN A 86 -3.20 12.94 3.69
CA ASN A 86 -2.83 13.50 4.99
C ASN A 86 -2.93 12.43 6.09
N TYR A 87 -3.96 11.58 6.07
CA TYR A 87 -4.09 10.47 7.01
C TYR A 87 -3.00 9.41 6.86
N ILE A 88 -2.64 9.05 5.62
CA ILE A 88 -1.51 8.14 5.35
C ILE A 88 -0.22 8.74 5.90
N PHE A 89 0.01 10.04 5.72
CA PHE A 89 1.19 10.70 6.25
C PHE A 89 1.22 10.68 7.78
N VAL A 90 0.11 11.03 8.45
CA VAL A 90 -0.02 10.96 9.92
C VAL A 90 0.24 9.54 10.42
N PHE A 91 -0.31 8.52 9.74
CA PHE A 91 -0.06 7.12 10.04
C PHE A 91 1.43 6.76 9.96
N ILE A 92 2.13 7.17 8.90
CA ILE A 92 3.57 6.91 8.73
C ILE A 92 4.38 7.60 9.84
N VAL A 93 4.07 8.87 10.16
CA VAL A 93 4.76 9.60 11.23
C VAL A 93 4.55 8.92 12.58
N LEU A 94 3.32 8.52 12.91
CA LEU A 94 3.03 7.78 14.14
C LEU A 94 3.72 6.41 14.17
N MET A 95 3.80 5.72 13.03
CA MET A 95 4.55 4.46 12.91
C MET A 95 6.04 4.65 13.19
N ILE A 96 6.67 5.64 12.58
CA ILE A 96 8.09 5.94 12.83
C ILE A 96 8.31 6.33 14.30
N TYR A 97 7.44 7.19 14.85
CA TYR A 97 7.52 7.62 16.25
C TYR A 97 7.43 6.43 17.23
N CYS A 98 6.47 5.51 17.03
CA CYS A 98 6.34 4.32 17.87
C CYS A 98 7.53 3.37 17.73
N LEU A 99 8.08 3.24 16.52
CA LEU A 99 9.25 2.39 16.29
C LEU A 99 10.51 2.94 17.00
N ILE A 100 10.70 4.26 16.97
CA ILE A 100 11.81 4.95 17.68
C ILE A 100 11.65 4.84 19.20
N THR A 101 10.43 4.96 19.70
CA THR A 101 10.12 4.86 21.14
C THR A 101 10.30 3.44 21.68
N SER A 102 10.38 2.43 20.80
CA SER A 102 10.58 1.02 21.15
C SER A 102 12.01 0.55 20.81
N PRO A 103 13.02 0.83 21.67
CA PRO A 103 14.43 0.59 21.34
C PRO A 103 14.77 -0.88 21.06
N LEU A 104 14.11 -1.82 21.75
CA LEU A 104 14.31 -3.26 21.54
C LEU A 104 13.81 -3.72 20.16
N THR A 105 12.60 -3.33 19.78
CA THR A 105 12.02 -3.63 18.46
C THR A 105 12.88 -3.03 17.36
N LEU A 106 13.33 -1.79 17.54
CA LEU A 106 14.20 -1.11 16.58
C LEU A 106 15.53 -1.87 16.42
N PHE A 107 16.16 -2.31 17.51
CA PHE A 107 17.41 -3.07 17.44
C PHE A 107 17.26 -4.38 16.66
N VAL A 108 16.19 -5.14 16.89
CA VAL A 108 15.93 -6.37 16.14
C VAL A 108 15.68 -6.09 14.67
N VAL A 109 14.81 -5.11 14.35
CA VAL A 109 14.53 -4.72 12.96
C VAL A 109 15.80 -4.23 12.25
N ALA A 110 16.63 -3.42 12.92
CA ALA A 110 17.90 -2.94 12.39
C ALA A 110 18.89 -4.10 12.16
N GLY A 111 18.98 -5.06 13.08
CA GLY A 111 19.81 -6.26 12.93
C GLY A 111 19.38 -7.12 11.75
N VAL A 112 18.07 -7.32 11.57
CA VAL A 112 17.48 -8.06 10.44
C VAL A 112 17.72 -7.34 9.13
N ALA A 113 17.50 -6.01 9.10
CA ALA A 113 17.76 -5.17 7.93
C ALA A 113 19.24 -5.21 7.54
N TYR A 114 20.15 -5.10 8.51
CA TYR A 114 21.59 -5.20 8.31
C TYR A 114 21.99 -6.59 7.78
N GLY A 115 21.44 -7.66 8.36
CA GLY A 115 21.67 -9.04 7.89
C GLY A 115 21.21 -9.24 6.45
N CYS A 116 19.98 -8.81 6.14
CA CYS A 116 19.42 -8.85 4.79
C CYS A 116 20.26 -8.02 3.79
N HIS A 117 20.66 -6.81 4.18
CA HIS A 117 21.50 -5.95 3.36
C HIS A 117 22.85 -6.61 3.07
N ARG A 118 23.51 -7.15 4.10
CA ARG A 118 24.80 -7.84 3.96
C ARG A 118 24.71 -9.04 3.02
N ILE A 119 23.64 -9.83 3.08
CA ILE A 119 23.42 -10.95 2.15
C ILE A 119 23.24 -10.44 0.72
N ARG A 120 22.43 -9.40 0.53
CA ARG A 120 22.19 -8.80 -0.79
C ARG A 120 23.47 -8.26 -1.41
N THR A 121 24.31 -7.58 -0.62
CA THR A 121 25.58 -7.01 -1.08
C THR A 121 26.62 -8.07 -1.40
N LYS A 122 26.72 -9.13 -0.59
CA LYS A 122 27.65 -10.25 -0.87
C LYS A 122 27.23 -11.09 -2.07
N ASN A 123 25.93 -11.26 -2.29
CA ASN A 123 25.33 -12.04 -3.38
C ASN A 123 26.00 -13.41 -3.60
N SER A 124 26.46 -14.03 -2.51
CA SER A 124 27.23 -15.27 -2.52
C SER A 124 26.37 -16.44 -2.07
N ASN A 125 26.46 -17.55 -2.78
CA ASN A 125 25.87 -18.81 -2.32
C ASN A 125 26.66 -19.33 -1.12
N VAL A 126 25.96 -19.69 -0.05
CA VAL A 126 26.58 -20.27 1.14
C VAL A 126 26.26 -21.76 1.14
N THR A 127 27.29 -22.60 1.17
CA THR A 127 27.13 -24.04 1.35
C THR A 127 26.98 -24.36 2.83
N LEU A 128 25.81 -24.87 3.23
CA LEU A 128 25.54 -25.35 4.58
C LEU A 128 25.20 -26.84 4.50
N LEU A 129 25.90 -27.69 5.27
CA LEU A 129 25.71 -29.15 5.28
C LEU A 129 25.74 -29.81 3.86
N GLY A 130 26.58 -29.29 2.96
CA GLY A 130 26.69 -29.81 1.59
C GLY A 130 25.62 -29.34 0.61
N HIS A 131 24.63 -28.54 1.05
CA HIS A 131 23.63 -27.93 0.18
C HIS A 131 23.96 -26.45 -0.09
N THR A 132 23.91 -26.03 -1.35
CA THR A 132 24.11 -24.64 -1.77
C THR A 132 22.84 -23.82 -1.50
N ILE A 133 22.92 -22.86 -0.57
CA ILE A 133 21.81 -21.97 -0.25
C ILE A 133 21.97 -20.65 -1.00
N SER A 134 20.98 -20.34 -1.84
CA SER A 134 20.91 -19.09 -2.59
C SER A 134 20.70 -17.87 -1.66
N PRO A 135 21.14 -16.66 -2.06
CA PRO A 135 20.93 -15.45 -1.27
C PRO A 135 19.46 -15.19 -0.92
N LYS A 136 18.52 -15.56 -1.80
CA LYS A 136 17.08 -15.46 -1.55
C LYS A 136 16.65 -16.36 -0.39
N GLN A 137 17.10 -17.61 -0.37
CA GLN A 137 16.81 -18.54 0.72
C GLN A 137 17.45 -18.12 2.04
N GLN A 138 18.65 -17.52 2.01
CA GLN A 138 19.29 -16.96 3.21
C GLN A 138 18.46 -15.82 3.83
N ILE A 139 17.93 -14.92 3.00
CA ILE A 139 17.04 -13.82 3.44
C ILE A 139 15.76 -14.40 4.05
N VAL A 140 15.16 -15.41 3.40
CA VAL A 140 13.98 -16.08 3.96
C VAL A 140 14.31 -16.73 5.31
N GLY A 141 15.47 -17.40 5.43
CA GLY A 141 15.93 -18.00 6.67
C GLY A 141 16.11 -16.98 7.80
N ILE A 142 16.77 -15.85 7.53
CA ILE A 142 16.90 -14.75 8.51
C ILE A 142 15.52 -14.23 8.93
N ASN A 143 14.61 -13.98 7.99
CA ASN A 143 13.27 -13.48 8.33
C ASN A 143 12.47 -14.51 9.14
N LEU A 144 12.61 -15.80 8.83
CA LEU A 144 11.96 -16.88 9.56
C LEU A 144 12.48 -17.00 11.00
N CYS A 145 13.79 -16.84 11.21
CA CYS A 145 14.38 -16.79 12.55
C CYS A 145 14.05 -15.49 13.29
N ALA A 146 13.89 -14.38 12.57
CA ALA A 146 13.54 -13.08 13.13
C ALA A 146 12.08 -12.98 13.58
N ALA A 147 11.16 -13.66 12.90
CA ALA A 147 9.74 -13.64 13.24
C ALA A 147 9.43 -14.01 14.72
N PRO A 148 9.92 -15.14 15.27
CA PRO A 148 9.70 -15.46 16.69
C PRO A 148 10.41 -14.46 17.61
N LEU A 149 11.58 -13.95 17.22
CA LEU A 149 12.29 -12.94 18.02
C LEU A 149 11.51 -11.61 18.09
N LEU A 150 10.97 -11.15 16.96
CA LEU A 150 10.12 -9.96 16.89
C LEU A 150 8.82 -10.15 17.69
N PHE A 151 8.25 -11.34 17.67
CA PHE A 151 7.10 -11.68 18.52
C PHE A 151 7.47 -11.59 20.00
N LEU A 152 8.61 -12.16 20.41
CA LEU A 152 9.08 -12.16 21.80
C LEU A 152 9.38 -10.75 22.32
N VAL A 153 9.93 -9.88 21.46
CA VAL A 153 10.23 -8.48 21.77
C VAL A 153 8.97 -7.60 21.76
N GLY A 154 7.82 -8.15 21.39
CA GLY A 154 6.54 -7.44 21.43
C GLY A 154 6.30 -6.53 20.23
N ALA A 155 6.97 -6.76 19.10
CA ALA A 155 6.74 -5.98 17.87
C ALA A 155 5.26 -5.97 17.45
N GLY A 156 4.55 -7.09 17.66
CA GLY A 156 3.12 -7.18 17.40
C GLY A 156 2.29 -6.24 18.28
N ALA A 157 2.63 -6.11 19.57
CA ALA A 157 1.94 -5.18 20.48
C ALA A 157 2.17 -3.73 20.06
N VAL A 158 3.41 -3.37 19.69
CA VAL A 158 3.73 -2.04 19.15
C VAL A 158 2.89 -1.75 17.92
N LEU A 159 2.89 -2.65 16.92
CA LEU A 159 2.11 -2.48 15.69
C LEU A 159 0.62 -2.35 15.96
N PHE A 160 0.06 -3.19 16.84
CA PHE A 160 -1.35 -3.15 17.21
C PHE A 160 -1.73 -1.82 17.86
N TRP A 161 -0.96 -1.35 18.85
CA TRP A 161 -1.22 -0.09 19.52
C TRP A 161 -1.07 1.11 18.59
N THR A 162 -0.06 1.12 17.73
CA THR A 162 0.14 2.22 16.78
C THR A 162 -0.95 2.24 15.71
N LEU A 163 -1.38 1.08 15.22
CA LEU A 163 -2.53 0.98 14.31
C LEU A 163 -3.82 1.44 14.98
N GLY A 164 -4.07 1.02 16.22
CA GLY A 164 -5.23 1.48 16.99
C GLY A 164 -5.23 2.98 17.24
N ALA A 165 -4.10 3.53 17.69
CA ALA A 165 -3.95 4.96 17.96
C ALA A 165 -4.11 5.81 16.70
N SER A 166 -3.50 5.39 15.58
CA SER A 166 -3.64 6.10 14.31
C SER A 166 -5.08 6.04 13.78
N CYS A 167 -5.73 4.88 13.79
CA CYS A 167 -7.15 4.75 13.49
C CYS A 167 -7.98 5.68 14.37
N PHE A 168 -7.76 5.69 15.68
CA PHE A 168 -8.49 6.54 16.62
C PHE A 168 -8.34 8.04 16.27
N VAL A 169 -7.12 8.52 16.03
CA VAL A 169 -6.86 9.92 15.66
C VAL A 169 -7.51 10.27 14.33
N ILE A 170 -7.41 9.39 13.32
CA ILE A 170 -8.02 9.59 11.99
C ILE A 170 -9.55 9.62 12.11
N PHE A 171 -10.16 8.68 12.83
CA PHE A 171 -11.60 8.64 13.02
C PHE A 171 -12.09 9.85 13.82
N MET A 172 -11.38 10.25 14.87
CA MET A 172 -11.69 11.46 15.62
C MET A 172 -11.71 12.67 14.68
N HIS A 173 -10.67 12.85 13.86
CA HIS A 173 -10.62 13.92 12.87
C HIS A 173 -11.80 13.83 11.88
N ALA A 174 -12.05 12.65 11.32
CA ALA A 174 -13.12 12.44 10.33
C ALA A 174 -14.54 12.65 10.88
N ILE A 175 -14.75 12.41 12.18
CA ILE A 175 -16.03 12.62 12.86
C ILE A 175 -16.29 14.10 13.09
N PHE A 176 -15.28 14.84 13.57
CA PHE A 176 -15.47 16.21 14.00
C PHE A 176 -15.24 17.24 12.88
N TYR A 177 -14.46 16.92 11.85
CA TYR A 177 -14.18 17.84 10.76
C TYR A 177 -15.39 18.04 9.85
N ASN A 178 -15.88 19.27 9.73
CA ASN A 178 -17.03 19.59 8.89
C ASN A 178 -16.62 19.87 7.44
N ILE A 179 -16.52 18.82 6.63
CA ILE A 179 -16.22 18.91 5.20
C ILE A 179 -17.26 19.72 4.40
N ASP A 180 -18.50 19.77 4.86
CA ASP A 180 -19.58 20.41 4.11
C ASP A 180 -19.35 21.92 3.95
N ALA A 181 -18.68 22.58 4.91
CA ALA A 181 -18.42 24.01 4.84
C ALA A 181 -17.43 24.37 3.71
N ILE A 182 -16.32 23.65 3.61
CA ILE A 182 -15.30 23.91 2.59
C ILE A 182 -15.75 23.50 1.18
N VAL A 183 -16.53 22.43 1.06
CA VAL A 183 -17.03 22.00 -0.26
C VAL A 183 -18.11 22.95 -0.81
N THR A 184 -18.86 23.58 0.08
CA THR A 184 -19.78 24.65 -0.33
C THR A 184 -19.02 25.90 -0.78
N GLU A 185 -18.00 26.34 -0.03
CA GLU A 185 -17.19 27.51 -0.40
C GLU A 185 -16.45 27.34 -1.74
N GLU A 186 -15.88 26.16 -2.02
CA GLU A 186 -15.20 25.92 -3.31
C GLU A 186 -16.19 25.90 -4.48
N ASN A 187 -17.39 25.34 -4.27
CA ASN A 187 -18.44 25.30 -5.29
C ASN A 187 -19.00 26.71 -5.58
N GLU A 188 -19.25 27.51 -4.55
CA GLU A 188 -19.68 28.90 -4.70
C GLU A 188 -18.61 29.78 -5.37
N GLY A 189 -17.34 29.60 -4.99
CA GLY A 189 -16.21 30.28 -5.64
C GLY A 189 -16.09 29.94 -7.12
N PHE A 190 -16.24 28.66 -7.49
CA PHE A 190 -16.25 28.23 -8.89
C PHE A 190 -17.41 28.87 -9.66
N MET A 191 -18.63 28.84 -9.10
CA MET A 191 -19.81 29.45 -9.71
C MET A 191 -19.66 30.96 -9.93
N SER A 192 -18.97 31.66 -9.02
CA SER A 192 -18.69 33.10 -9.15
C SER A 192 -17.65 33.45 -10.22
N GLN A 193 -16.80 32.49 -10.61
CA GLN A 193 -15.77 32.69 -11.63
C GLN A 193 -16.29 32.39 -13.04
N VAL A 194 -17.31 31.54 -13.16
CA VAL A 194 -17.88 31.11 -14.45
C VAL A 194 -19.08 31.95 -14.92
N VAL A 195 -19.56 32.91 -14.11
CA VAL A 195 -20.62 33.87 -14.42
C VAL A 195 -19.99 35.25 -14.65
#